data_AF-A0A8K0G1M9-F1
#
_entry.id   AF-A0A8K0G1M9-F1
#
_cell.length_a   1.000
_cell.length_b   1.000
_cell.length_c   1.000
_cell.angle_alpha   90.00
_cell.angle_beta   90.00
_cell.angle_gamma   90.00
#
_symmetry.space_group_name_H-M   'P 1'
#
loop_
_entity.id
_entity.type
_entity.pdbx_description
1 polymer ?
#
loop_
_entity_poly.entity_id
_entity_poly.type
_entity_poly.pdbx_seq_one_letter_code
_entity_poly.pdbx_strand_id
1 'polypeptide(L)'
;MLSLVRIVFSVILTFQSYVPIAQSIQCFKCTIVAPPAFRNETKRLCSSFDYSDHYIVDCPYSTFCMKKTYVVNLHAKLINGTVRDCAQQMNVIQDYEDGRWQKKILIEEPYKEGCSEINDKGQRSSKTTYCYCKGDLCNTSSRTQGTIFIILLTVMFNYVIAKLFYNH
;
A
#
# COMPACT_ATOMS: atom_id res chain seq x y z
N MET A 1 -14.65 -17.19 -44.63
CA MET A 1 -14.21 -15.89 -44.04
C MET A 1 -14.74 -15.69 -42.62
N LEU A 2 -16.06 -15.79 -42.37
CA LEU A 2 -16.65 -15.64 -41.02
C LEU A 2 -16.10 -16.62 -39.95
N SER A 3 -15.79 -17.87 -40.31
CA SER A 3 -15.31 -18.88 -39.36
C SER A 3 -13.90 -18.60 -38.85
N LEU A 4 -13.02 -18.04 -39.69
CA LEU A 4 -11.66 -17.64 -39.31
C LEU A 4 -11.69 -16.43 -38.37
N VAL A 5 -12.57 -15.45 -38.64
CA VAL A 5 -12.75 -14.28 -37.78
C VAL A 5 -13.22 -14.67 -36.38
N ARG A 6 -14.14 -15.64 -36.26
CA ARG A 6 -14.62 -16.16 -34.96
C ARG A 6 -13.53 -16.90 -34.20
N ILE A 7 -12.73 -17.73 -34.87
CA ILE A 7 -11.61 -18.44 -34.25
C ILE A 7 -10.56 -17.45 -33.73
N VAL A 8 -10.19 -16.46 -34.54
CA VAL A 8 -9.24 -15.41 -34.14
C VAL A 8 -9.76 -14.62 -32.95
N PHE A 9 -11.03 -14.23 -32.93
CA PHE A 9 -11.65 -13.53 -31.80
C PHE A 9 -11.66 -14.38 -30.52
N SER A 10 -12.02 -15.66 -30.62
CA SER A 10 -12.01 -16.58 -29.48
C SER A 10 -10.61 -16.80 -28.92
N VAL A 11 -9.59 -16.87 -29.79
CA VAL A 11 -8.18 -16.99 -29.38
C VAL A 11 -7.68 -15.71 -28.68
N ILE A 12 -8.04 -14.52 -29.18
CA ILE A 12 -7.67 -13.25 -28.54
C ILE A 12 -8.32 -13.11 -27.16
N LEU A 13 -9.60 -13.48 -27.03
CA LEU A 13 -10.33 -13.41 -25.77
C LEU A 13 -9.79 -14.39 -24.72
N THR A 14 -9.38 -15.59 -25.13
CA THR A 14 -8.75 -16.54 -24.19
C THR A 14 -7.35 -16.10 -23.80
N PHE A 15 -6.57 -15.52 -24.72
CA PHE A 15 -5.20 -15.05 -24.43
C PHE A 15 -5.15 -13.91 -23.40
N GLN A 16 -6.14 -13.00 -23.39
CA GLN A 16 -6.21 -11.92 -22.39
C GLN A 16 -6.46 -12.42 -20.96
N SER A 17 -7.05 -13.60 -20.79
CA SER A 17 -7.31 -14.18 -19.44
C SER A 17 -6.07 -14.78 -18.78
N TYR A 18 -4.99 -15.01 -19.55
CA TYR A 18 -3.75 -15.63 -19.08
C TYR A 18 -2.59 -14.66 -18.89
N VAL A 19 -2.78 -13.36 -19.12
CA VAL A 19 -1.77 -12.36 -18.78
C VAL A 19 -1.98 -11.98 -17.32
N PRO A 20 -1.14 -12.46 -16.36
CA PRO A 20 -1.15 -11.87 -15.04
C PRO A 20 -0.77 -10.41 -15.23
N ILE A 21 -1.75 -9.52 -15.08
CA ILE A 21 -1.46 -8.10 -15.03
C ILE A 21 -0.64 -7.94 -13.77
N ALA A 22 0.67 -7.74 -13.91
CA ALA A 22 1.52 -7.29 -12.82
C ALA A 22 1.09 -5.86 -12.48
N GLN A 23 -0.07 -5.70 -11.86
CA GLN A 23 -0.53 -4.42 -11.35
C GLN A 23 0.33 -4.13 -10.13
N SER A 24 1.39 -3.35 -10.35
CA SER A 24 2.04 -2.62 -9.28
C SER A 24 0.99 -1.81 -8.56
N ILE A 25 0.85 -1.97 -7.24
CA ILE A 25 -0.06 -1.13 -6.49
C ILE A 25 0.47 0.31 -6.45
N GLN A 26 -0.43 1.27 -6.30
CA GLN A 26 -0.08 2.65 -6.04
C GLN A 26 -0.19 2.94 -4.54
N CYS A 27 0.76 3.68 -3.99
CA CYS A 27 0.73 4.07 -2.58
C CYS A 27 1.01 5.56 -2.42
N PHE A 28 0.54 6.16 -1.33
CA PHE A 28 1.07 7.45 -0.93
C PHE A 28 2.49 7.29 -0.39
N LYS A 29 3.41 8.14 -0.83
CA LYS A 29 4.78 8.22 -0.34
C LYS A 29 5.09 9.61 0.17
N CYS A 30 5.48 9.69 1.44
CA CYS A 30 6.04 10.90 2.01
C CYS A 30 7.11 10.54 3.04
N THR A 31 8.13 11.40 3.17
CA THR A 31 9.23 11.25 4.12
C THR A 31 9.33 12.46 5.04
N ILE A 32 9.94 12.27 6.20
CA ILE A 32 10.17 13.35 7.18
C ILE A 32 11.42 14.19 6.86
N VAL A 33 12.30 13.65 6.02
CA VAL A 33 13.54 14.28 5.56
C VAL A 33 13.52 14.27 4.04
N ALA A 34 13.90 15.38 3.43
CA ALA A 34 13.99 15.48 1.97
C ALA A 34 15.04 14.50 1.44
N PRO A 35 14.80 13.85 0.28
CA PRO A 35 15.81 13.01 -0.34
C PRO A 35 17.09 13.81 -0.64
N PRO A 36 18.26 13.16 -0.65
CA PRO A 36 19.52 13.82 -0.99
C PRO A 36 19.46 14.43 -2.39
N ALA A 37 20.07 15.60 -2.58
CA ALA A 37 20.01 16.34 -3.84
C ALA A 37 20.53 15.55 -5.06
N PHE A 38 21.45 14.60 -4.85
CA PHE A 38 22.04 13.78 -5.91
C PHE A 38 21.14 12.66 -6.43
N ARG A 39 20.02 12.33 -5.75
CA ARG A 39 19.17 11.20 -6.14
C ARG A 39 18.10 11.54 -7.18
N ASN A 40 17.97 12.81 -7.60
CA ASN A 40 16.92 13.27 -8.53
C ASN A 40 15.51 12.74 -8.18
N GLU A 41 15.24 12.56 -6.88
CA GLU A 41 13.96 12.10 -6.38
C GLU A 41 13.06 13.29 -6.02
N THR A 42 11.76 13.18 -6.33
CA THR A 42 10.77 14.20 -5.97
C THR A 42 10.69 14.38 -4.46
N LYS A 43 10.81 15.61 -3.98
CA LYS A 43 10.66 15.96 -2.57
C LYS A 43 9.18 15.83 -2.16
N ARG A 44 8.89 14.88 -1.28
CA ARG A 44 7.54 14.60 -0.75
C ARG A 44 7.56 14.62 0.76
N LEU A 45 7.56 15.81 1.37
CA LEU A 45 7.60 15.92 2.82
C LEU A 45 6.25 15.59 3.44
N CYS A 46 6.24 14.76 4.49
CA CYS A 46 5.01 14.43 5.22
C CYS A 46 4.43 15.61 5.99
N SER A 47 5.23 16.64 6.29
CA SER A 47 4.76 17.89 6.89
C SER A 47 3.79 18.67 6.01
N SER A 48 3.83 18.42 4.69
CA SER A 48 3.02 19.11 3.67
C SER A 48 2.06 18.14 2.97
N PHE A 49 1.89 16.93 3.51
CA PHE A 49 1.07 15.89 2.89
C PHE A 49 -0.40 16.31 2.82
N ASP A 50 -0.93 16.36 1.59
CA ASP A 50 -2.25 16.89 1.27
C ASP A 50 -3.13 15.89 0.48
N TYR A 51 -2.69 14.63 0.39
CA TYR A 51 -3.37 13.58 -0.38
C TYR A 51 -3.42 13.80 -1.90
N SER A 52 -2.70 14.79 -2.44
CA SER A 52 -2.63 15.02 -3.88
C SER A 52 -1.79 13.97 -4.62
N ASP A 53 -1.95 13.94 -5.94
CA ASP A 53 -1.19 13.07 -6.85
C ASP A 53 0.31 13.27 -6.76
N HIS A 54 0.77 14.43 -6.27
CA HIS A 54 2.18 14.69 -5.98
C HIS A 54 2.79 13.64 -5.05
N TYR A 55 1.98 13.07 -4.17
CA TYR A 55 2.37 12.06 -3.20
C TYR A 55 2.14 10.62 -3.65
N ILE A 56 1.58 10.39 -4.83
CA ILE A 56 1.33 9.04 -5.34
C ILE A 56 2.59 8.50 -6.02
N VAL A 57 2.90 7.22 -5.76
CA VAL A 57 3.99 6.49 -6.42
C VAL A 57 3.54 5.07 -6.77
N ASP A 58 4.09 4.54 -7.85
CA ASP A 58 3.94 3.13 -8.21
C ASP A 58 4.91 2.26 -7.39
N CYS A 59 4.43 1.10 -6.93
CA CYS A 59 5.18 0.15 -6.12
C CYS A 59 5.38 -1.18 -6.88
N PRO A 60 6.29 -1.26 -7.86
CA PRO A 60 6.44 -2.44 -8.73
C PRO A 60 6.95 -3.70 -8.03
N TYR A 61 7.57 -3.54 -6.86
CA TYR A 61 8.14 -4.65 -6.09
C TYR A 61 7.46 -4.80 -4.73
N SER A 62 6.20 -4.35 -4.60
CA SER A 62 5.46 -4.47 -3.36
C SER A 62 3.98 -4.75 -3.61
N THR A 63 3.41 -5.60 -2.77
CA THR A 63 1.98 -5.94 -2.70
C THR A 63 1.27 -5.23 -1.54
N PHE A 64 1.98 -4.40 -0.77
CA PHE A 64 1.46 -3.67 0.38
C PHE A 64 1.90 -2.20 0.42
N CYS A 65 0.99 -1.30 0.83
CA CYS A 65 1.40 0.02 1.27
C CYS A 65 1.77 0.01 2.75
N MET A 66 2.72 0.86 3.14
CA MET A 66 3.14 1.05 4.51
C MET A 66 2.74 2.45 5.02
N LYS A 67 2.26 2.49 6.26
CA LYS A 67 2.12 3.71 7.05
C LYS A 67 2.81 3.49 8.39
N LYS A 68 3.76 4.37 8.71
CA LYS A 68 4.46 4.40 10.00
C LYS A 68 4.04 5.65 10.75
N THR A 69 3.54 5.48 11.97
CA THR A 69 3.29 6.59 12.89
C THR A 69 4.18 6.44 14.10
N TYR A 70 4.76 7.53 14.57
CA TYR A 70 5.63 7.50 15.73
C TYR A 70 5.41 8.72 16.62
N VAL A 71 5.66 8.54 17.91
CA VAL A 71 5.66 9.60 18.91
C VAL A 71 7.04 9.65 19.52
N VAL A 72 7.71 10.81 19.46
CA VAL A 72 9.01 11.04 20.10
C VAL A 72 8.83 12.07 21.21
N ASN A 73 9.39 11.80 22.39
CA ASN A 73 9.52 12.80 23.44
C ASN A 73 10.87 13.51 23.28
N LEU A 74 10.83 14.79 22.90
CA LEU A 74 12.01 15.66 22.81
C LEU A 74 11.85 16.77 23.84
N HIS A 75 12.68 16.75 24.89
CA HIS A 75 12.73 17.82 25.91
C HIS A 75 11.36 18.12 26.53
N ALA A 76 10.64 17.07 26.96
CA ALA A 76 9.27 17.13 27.50
C ALA A 76 8.18 17.56 26.49
N LYS A 77 8.51 17.70 25.19
CA LYS A 77 7.55 17.91 24.12
C LYS A 77 7.33 16.62 23.34
N LEU A 78 6.07 16.20 23.25
CA LEU A 78 5.66 15.09 22.40
C LEU A 78 5.55 15.58 20.95
N ILE A 79 6.29 14.94 20.05
CA ILE A 79 6.25 15.18 18.61
C ILE A 79 5.71 13.92 17.93
N ASN A 80 4.61 14.09 17.21
CA ASN A 80 4.01 13.03 16.41
C ASN A 80 4.52 13.16 14.97
N GLY A 81 4.94 12.04 14.38
CA GLY A 81 5.30 11.96 12.98
C GLY A 81 4.56 10.85 12.27
N THR A 82 4.34 11.05 10.98
CA THR A 82 3.79 10.04 10.07
C THR A 82 4.70 9.94 8.86
N VAL A 83 4.95 8.71 8.41
CA VAL A 83 5.67 8.37 7.18
C VAL A 83 4.81 7.41 6.39
N ARG A 84 4.83 7.53 5.07
CA ARG A 84 4.08 6.67 4.14
C ARG A 84 5.03 6.23 3.03
N ASP A 85 4.96 4.98 2.62
CA ASP A 85 5.76 4.44 1.51
C ASP A 85 5.16 3.13 0.99
N CYS A 86 5.77 2.57 -0.06
CA CYS A 86 5.60 1.15 -0.40
C CYS A 86 6.20 0.26 0.72
N ALA A 87 5.68 -0.94 0.92
CA ALA A 87 6.30 -1.89 1.84
C ALA A 87 7.60 -2.46 1.24
N GLN A 88 8.65 -2.59 2.05
CA GLN A 88 9.95 -3.05 1.56
C GLN A 88 9.97 -4.57 1.41
N GLN A 89 9.59 -5.05 0.23
CA GLN A 89 9.55 -6.48 -0.11
C GLN A 89 10.68 -6.89 -1.05
N MET A 90 11.39 -5.93 -1.64
CA MET A 90 12.49 -6.15 -2.57
C MET A 90 13.83 -6.28 -1.83
N ASN A 91 14.51 -7.40 -2.03
CA ASN A 91 15.89 -7.63 -1.64
C ASN A 91 16.74 -7.85 -2.90
N VAL A 92 17.93 -7.27 -2.95
CA VAL A 92 18.91 -7.53 -4.03
C VAL A 92 19.98 -8.44 -3.47
N ILE A 93 20.00 -9.69 -3.91
CA ILE A 93 20.99 -10.70 -3.51
C ILE A 93 22.02 -10.89 -4.62
N GLN A 94 23.17 -11.47 -4.26
CA GLN A 94 24.16 -11.93 -5.24
C GLN A 94 24.11 -13.45 -5.31
N ASP A 95 23.96 -13.96 -6.53
CA ASP A 95 23.95 -15.38 -6.85
C ASP A 95 25.19 -15.69 -7.70
N TYR A 96 25.89 -16.79 -7.42
CA TYR A 96 27.09 -17.17 -8.17
C TYR A 96 26.71 -18.20 -9.24
N GLU A 97 26.48 -17.71 -10.45
CA GLU A 97 26.05 -18.49 -11.61
C GLU A 97 27.04 -18.29 -12.76
N ASP A 98 27.53 -19.39 -13.34
CA ASP A 98 28.49 -19.43 -14.46
C ASP A 98 29.83 -18.71 -14.19
N GLY A 99 30.40 -18.91 -13.00
CA GLY A 99 31.72 -18.36 -12.67
C GLY A 99 31.73 -16.84 -12.41
N ARG A 100 30.56 -16.21 -12.29
CA ARG A 100 30.41 -14.77 -12.02
C ARG A 100 29.31 -14.51 -11.00
N TRP A 101 29.49 -13.46 -10.22
CA TRP A 101 28.44 -12.93 -9.35
C TRP A 101 27.40 -12.18 -10.17
N GLN A 102 26.14 -12.59 -10.06
CA GLN A 102 25.00 -11.97 -10.70
C GLN A 102 24.06 -11.37 -9.65
N LYS A 103 23.50 -10.18 -9.91
CA LYS A 103 22.50 -9.57 -9.02
C LYS A 103 21.13 -10.17 -9.34
N LYS A 104 20.43 -10.63 -8.30
CA LYS A 104 19.09 -11.21 -8.41
C LYS A 104 18.14 -10.45 -7.48
N ILE A 105 16.95 -10.14 -7.98
CA ILE A 105 15.90 -9.50 -7.19
C ILE A 105 15.06 -10.61 -6.55
N LEU A 106 15.02 -10.62 -5.23
CA LEU A 106 14.16 -11.50 -4.44
C LEU A 106 13.04 -10.66 -3.84
N ILE A 107 11.79 -11.02 -4.13
CA ILE A 107 10.61 -10.38 -3.54
C ILE A 107 10.07 -11.31 -2.46
N GLU A 108 10.03 -10.84 -1.23
CA GLU A 108 9.51 -11.58 -0.07
C GLU A 108 8.15 -10.99 0.37
N GLU A 109 7.30 -11.81 0.99
CA GLU A 109 6.05 -11.35 1.60
C GLU A 109 6.11 -11.41 3.15
N PRO A 110 6.98 -10.64 3.82
CA PRO A 110 7.14 -10.70 5.27
C PRO A 110 6.00 -10.01 6.03
N TYR A 111 5.16 -9.24 5.35
CA TYR A 111 4.17 -8.36 5.98
C TYR A 111 2.80 -8.99 6.05
N LYS A 112 2.12 -8.75 7.17
CA LYS A 112 0.71 -9.09 7.36
C LYS A 112 -0.11 -7.80 7.40
N GLU A 113 -1.30 -7.87 6.83
CA GLU A 113 -2.25 -6.76 6.86
C GLU A 113 -2.63 -6.39 8.30
N GLY A 114 -2.72 -5.10 8.57
CA GLY A 114 -3.04 -4.54 9.88
C GLY A 114 -1.90 -3.72 10.48
N CYS A 115 -2.11 -3.28 11.73
CA CYS A 115 -1.16 -2.44 12.45
C CYS A 115 -0.53 -3.17 13.62
N SER A 116 0.79 -3.08 13.76
CA SER A 116 1.55 -3.59 14.89
C SER A 116 2.42 -2.51 15.51
N GLU A 117 2.56 -2.55 16.83
CA GLU A 117 3.47 -1.69 17.57
C GLU A 117 4.79 -2.43 17.76
N ILE A 118 5.91 -1.76 17.50
CA ILE A 118 7.21 -2.34 17.86
C ILE A 118 7.42 -2.11 19.35
N ASN A 119 7.37 -3.19 20.13
CA ASN A 119 7.70 -3.16 21.54
C ASN A 119 9.21 -3.37 21.71
N ASP A 120 9.94 -2.26 21.74
CA ASP A 120 11.39 -2.24 21.97
C ASP A 120 11.75 -2.55 23.46
N LYS A 121 10.83 -3.10 24.27
CA LYS A 121 10.99 -3.37 25.72
C LYS A 121 11.51 -2.16 26.51
N GLY A 122 11.13 -0.96 26.09
CA GLY A 122 11.58 0.30 26.72
C GLY A 122 12.96 0.79 26.28
N GLN A 123 13.64 0.12 25.34
CA GLN A 123 14.94 0.57 24.81
C GLN A 123 14.82 1.92 24.09
N ARG A 124 13.64 2.24 23.55
CA ARG A 124 13.34 3.57 22.99
C ARG A 124 12.20 4.22 23.75
N SER A 125 12.35 5.51 24.02
CA SER A 125 11.28 6.37 24.55
C SER A 125 10.19 6.68 23.50
N SER A 126 10.43 6.30 22.24
CA SER A 126 9.52 6.55 21.13
C SER A 126 8.58 5.38 20.88
N LYS A 127 7.27 5.64 20.87
CA LYS A 127 6.28 4.64 20.48
C LYS A 127 6.12 4.65 18.96
N THR A 128 6.31 3.52 18.30
CA THR A 128 6.20 3.39 16.84
C THR A 128 5.17 2.32 16.45
N THR A 129 4.28 2.66 15.54
CA THR A 129 3.28 1.77 14.96
C THR A 129 3.51 1.67 13.46
N TYR A 130 3.56 0.45 12.94
CA TYR A 130 3.59 0.13 11.52
C TYR A 130 2.25 -0.44 11.10
N CYS A 131 1.69 0.07 10.03
CA CYS A 131 0.47 -0.44 9.41
C CYS A 131 0.78 -0.85 7.98
N TYR A 132 0.38 -2.06 7.60
CA TYR A 132 0.45 -2.57 6.24
C TYR A 132 -0.97 -2.84 5.74
N CYS A 133 -1.25 -2.49 4.49
CA CYS A 133 -2.55 -2.72 3.87
C CYS A 133 -2.37 -3.10 2.39
N LYS A 134 -3.33 -3.84 1.83
CA LYS A 134 -3.35 -4.21 0.41
C LYS A 134 -4.22 -3.26 -0.40
N GLY A 135 -3.87 -3.08 -1.66
CA GLY A 135 -4.62 -2.28 -2.63
C GLY A 135 -4.17 -0.82 -2.74
N ASP A 136 -4.66 -0.16 -3.77
CA ASP A 136 -4.21 1.18 -4.14
C ASP A 136 -4.57 2.22 -3.08
N LEU A 137 -3.59 3.06 -2.75
CA LEU A 137 -3.68 4.22 -1.86
C LEU A 137 -4.23 3.91 -0.46
N CYS A 138 -4.20 2.63 -0.04
CA CYS A 138 -4.81 2.16 1.19
C CYS A 138 -4.18 2.78 2.46
N ASN A 139 -2.94 3.29 2.36
CA ASN A 139 -2.20 3.92 3.45
C ASN A 139 -2.64 5.37 3.77
N THR A 140 -3.84 5.76 3.31
CA THR A 140 -4.52 7.01 3.63
C THR A 140 -4.87 7.12 5.13
N SER A 141 -5.48 6.08 5.71
CA SER A 141 -6.23 6.18 6.97
C SER A 141 -5.36 6.18 8.22
N SER A 142 -5.73 6.98 9.22
CA SER A 142 -5.35 6.78 10.63
C SER A 142 -6.43 5.93 11.29
N ARG A 143 -6.10 4.69 11.70
CA ARG A 143 -6.92 3.74 12.46
C ARG A 143 -8.46 3.86 12.33
N THR A 144 -9.05 2.87 11.65
CA THR A 144 -10.39 2.31 11.92
C THR A 144 -11.55 3.32 12.04
N GLN A 145 -12.04 3.81 10.90
CA GLN A 145 -13.37 4.45 10.82
C GLN A 145 -14.23 3.90 9.66
N GLY A 146 -13.63 3.18 8.70
CA GLY A 146 -14.34 2.62 7.54
C GLY A 146 -15.31 1.49 7.88
N THR A 147 -15.00 0.62 8.84
CA THR A 147 -15.82 -0.55 9.16
C THR A 147 -17.19 -0.15 9.74
N ILE A 148 -17.24 0.87 10.59
CA ILE A 148 -18.49 1.37 11.17
C ILE A 148 -19.36 2.02 10.09
N PHE A 149 -18.77 2.77 9.17
CA PHE A 149 -19.50 3.45 8.10
C PHE A 149 -20.15 2.46 7.13
N ILE A 150 -19.45 1.39 6.76
CA ILE A 150 -19.99 0.33 5.89
C ILE A 150 -21.14 -0.42 6.58
N ILE A 151 -21.02 -0.73 7.87
CA ILE A 151 -22.10 -1.37 8.64
C ILE A 151 -23.33 -0.46 8.72
N LEU A 152 -23.15 0.84 8.92
CA LEU A 152 -24.26 1.79 8.95
C LEU A 152 -24.97 1.88 7.59
N LEU A 153 -24.21 1.90 6.48
CA LEU A 153 -24.78 1.93 5.14
C LEU A 153 -25.57 0.65 4.81
N THR A 154 -25.06 -0.52 5.20
CA THR A 154 -25.76 -1.79 4.98
C THR A 154 -27.02 -1.89 5.83
N VAL A 155 -26.99 -1.46 7.10
CA VAL A 155 -28.19 -1.43 7.96
C VAL A 155 -29.24 -0.46 7.41
N MET A 156 -28.83 0.74 6.99
CA MET A 156 -29.74 1.72 6.38
C MET A 156 -30.36 1.22 5.08
N PHE A 157 -29.57 0.59 4.22
CA PHE A 157 -30.08 -0.01 2.98
C PHE A 157 -31.12 -1.10 3.26
N ASN A 158 -30.84 -2.01 4.20
CA ASN A 158 -31.78 -3.06 4.60
C ASN A 158 -33.05 -2.50 5.23
N TYR A 159 -32.96 -1.42 6.03
CA TYR A 159 -34.13 -0.73 6.59
C TYR A 159 -35.03 -0.14 5.50
N VAL A 160 -34.44 0.51 4.48
CA VAL A 160 -35.18 1.07 3.35
C VAL A 160 -35.88 -0.03 2.55
N ILE A 161 -35.19 -1.13 2.27
CA ILE A 161 -35.77 -2.30 1.58
C ILE A 161 -36.93 -2.89 2.40
N ALA A 162 -36.76 -3.14 3.70
CA ALA A 162 -37.83 -3.65 4.55
C ALA A 162 -39.06 -2.73 4.54
N LYS A 163 -38.86 -1.41 4.58
CA LYS A 163 -39.96 -0.45 4.53
C LYS A 163 -40.69 -0.43 3.18
N LEU A 164 -40.02 -0.74 2.08
CA LEU A 164 -40.61 -0.81 0.74
C LEU A 164 -41.40 -2.10 0.51
N PHE A 165 -40.98 -3.23 1.10
CA PHE A 165 -41.62 -4.53 0.89
C PHE A 165 -42.71 -4.90 1.92
N TYR A 166 -42.68 -4.32 3.13
CA TYR A 166 -43.65 -4.64 4.21
C TYR A 166 -44.78 -3.61 4.41
N ASN A 167 -44.82 -2.53 3.62
CA ASN A 167 -45.91 -1.54 3.63
C ASN A 167 -46.88 -1.68 2.44
N HIS A 168 -47.00 -2.89 1.90
CA HIS A 168 -48.04 -3.29 0.94
C HIS A 168 -48.85 -4.44 1.51
#